data_AF-A0A2H0T908-F1
#
_entry.id   AF-A0A2H0T908-F1
#
_cell.length_a   1.000
_cell.length_b   1.000
_cell.length_c   1.000
_cell.angle_alpha   90.00
_cell.angle_beta   90.00
_cell.angle_gamma   90.00
#
_symmetry.space_group_name_H-M   'P 1'
#
loop_
_entity.id
_entity.type
_entity.pdbx_description
1 polymer ?
#
loop_
_entity_poly.entity_id
_entity_poly.type
_entity_poly.pdbx_seq_one_letter_code
_entity_poly.pdbx_strand_id
1 'polypeptide(L)'
;MKNPNQRVGIFIDVQNMYHSAKSLYGARVNFSEIIKSALSKRMLIRAIAYATRAQIPEEEGFFDALRKAGIEVKLKELQTFVGGVKKGNWDVGMAVDMIKLSSKLDVIILVSGDGDFELVLDHVQAAGCRAEVVSFKKSTSTKLIEAADDYIDLDKNYSRYTINIPQRSRRART
;
A
#
# COMPACT_ATOMS: atom_id res chain seq x y z
N MET A 1 11.95 19.03 -1.97
CA MET A 1 10.71 19.85 -1.95
C MET A 1 9.65 19.16 -2.80
N LYS A 2 8.39 19.05 -2.34
CA LYS A 2 7.30 18.45 -3.14
C LYS A 2 6.79 19.50 -4.12
N ASN A 3 6.97 19.27 -5.42
CA ASN A 3 6.57 20.20 -6.48
C ASN A 3 5.29 19.67 -7.15
N PRO A 4 4.24 20.50 -7.34
CA PRO A 4 2.99 20.08 -7.98
C PRO A 4 3.15 19.39 -9.34
N ASN A 5 4.17 19.75 -10.11
CA ASN A 5 4.42 19.19 -11.45
C ASN A 5 5.09 17.81 -11.44
N GLN A 6 5.47 17.29 -10.26
CA GLN A 6 6.05 15.95 -10.16
C GLN A 6 5.02 14.89 -10.57
N ARG A 7 5.44 14.02 -11.47
CA ARG A 7 4.72 12.82 -11.91
C ARG A 7 4.89 11.72 -10.87
N VAL A 8 3.80 11.36 -10.20
CA VAL A 8 3.80 10.43 -9.07
C VAL A 8 3.18 9.10 -9.45
N GLY A 9 3.88 8.01 -9.13
CA GLY A 9 3.33 6.65 -9.10
C GLY A 9 3.16 6.17 -7.67
N ILE A 10 2.01 5.59 -7.34
CA ILE A 10 1.70 5.05 -6.00
C ILE A 10 1.51 3.54 -6.11
N PHE A 11 2.25 2.77 -5.30
CA PHE A 11 2.27 1.32 -5.29
C PHE A 11 1.86 0.82 -3.91
N ILE A 12 0.72 0.14 -3.82
CA ILE A 12 0.06 -0.14 -2.55
C ILE A 12 0.04 -1.64 -2.28
N ASP A 13 0.72 -2.04 -1.21
CA ASP A 13 0.63 -3.39 -0.68
C ASP A 13 -0.61 -3.47 0.23
N VAL A 14 -1.70 -3.96 -0.33
CA VAL A 14 -2.98 -4.01 0.40
C VAL A 14 -2.91 -4.96 1.57
N GLN A 15 -2.17 -6.07 1.45
CA GLN A 15 -2.08 -7.08 2.49
C GLN A 15 -1.30 -6.55 3.69
N ASN A 16 -0.12 -5.99 3.45
CA ASN A 16 0.70 -5.41 4.51
C ASN A 16 -0.08 -4.33 5.27
N MET A 17 -0.67 -3.38 4.55
CA MET A 17 -1.43 -2.29 5.17
C MET A 17 -2.67 -2.78 5.94
N TYR A 18 -3.39 -3.77 5.40
CA TYR A 18 -4.56 -4.36 6.07
C TYR A 18 -4.17 -5.06 7.37
N HIS A 19 -3.13 -5.90 7.34
CA HIS A 19 -2.65 -6.61 8.52
C HIS A 19 -2.15 -5.63 9.59
N SER A 20 -1.41 -4.59 9.19
CA SER A 20 -0.95 -3.54 10.11
C SER A 20 -2.11 -2.81 10.78
N ALA A 21 -3.09 -2.30 10.01
CA ALA A 21 -4.23 -1.58 10.60
C ALA A 21 -5.09 -2.46 11.51
N LYS A 22 -5.29 -3.73 11.12
CA LYS A 22 -6.05 -4.69 11.91
C LYS A 22 -5.33 -5.03 13.22
N SER A 23 -4.02 -5.30 13.16
CA SER A 23 -3.24 -5.69 14.33
C SER A 23 -3.02 -4.54 15.30
N LEU A 24 -2.76 -3.32 14.79
CA LEU A 24 -2.43 -2.16 15.62
C LEU A 24 -3.67 -1.45 16.15
N TYR A 25 -4.76 -1.41 15.37
CA TYR A 25 -5.92 -0.55 15.64
C TYR A 25 -7.26 -1.26 15.58
N GLY A 26 -7.31 -2.56 15.24
CA GLY A 26 -8.57 -3.29 15.09
C GLY A 26 -9.48 -2.73 14.00
N ALA A 27 -8.91 -2.04 13.01
CA ALA A 27 -9.65 -1.25 12.01
C ALA A 27 -9.28 -1.63 10.57
N ARG A 28 -10.09 -1.19 9.60
CA ARG A 28 -9.79 -1.27 8.16
C ARG A 28 -8.99 -0.05 7.72
N VAL A 29 -8.27 -0.14 6.61
CA VAL A 29 -7.48 0.96 6.05
C VAL A 29 -8.36 1.90 5.21
N ASN A 30 -8.17 3.21 5.35
CA ASN A 30 -8.76 4.23 4.48
C ASN A 30 -7.77 4.63 3.36
N PHE A 31 -7.73 3.85 2.27
CA PHE A 31 -6.80 4.09 1.16
C PHE A 31 -7.00 5.43 0.46
N SER A 32 -8.24 5.95 0.41
CA SER A 32 -8.53 7.27 -0.19
C SER A 32 -7.79 8.39 0.53
N GLU A 33 -7.84 8.40 1.87
CA GLU A 33 -7.13 9.42 2.65
C GLU A 33 -5.60 9.23 2.62
N ILE A 34 -5.11 7.98 2.58
CA ILE A 34 -3.68 7.71 2.40
C ILE A 34 -3.19 8.28 1.07
N ILE A 35 -3.85 7.97 -0.04
CA ILE A 35 -3.46 8.46 -1.37
C ILE A 35 -3.51 9.97 -1.43
N LYS A 36 -4.57 10.59 -0.88
CA LYS A 36 -4.71 12.04 -0.85
C LYS A 36 -3.56 12.71 -0.09
N SER A 37 -3.21 12.19 1.09
CA SER A 37 -2.08 12.69 1.87
C SER A 37 -0.74 12.43 1.19
N ALA A 38 -0.54 11.22 0.64
CA ALA A 38 0.68 10.83 -0.04
C ALA A 38 0.92 11.68 -1.30
N LEU A 39 -0.10 11.87 -2.12
CA LEU A 39 0.00 12.63 -3.37
C LEU A 39 0.33 14.10 -3.12
N SER A 40 -0.18 14.70 -2.04
CA SER A 40 0.15 16.07 -1.64
C SER A 40 0.00 17.10 -2.77
N LYS A 41 -1.11 17.02 -3.53
CA LYS A 41 -1.44 17.90 -4.68
C LYS A 41 -0.47 17.84 -5.87
N ARG A 42 0.27 16.74 -6.03
CA ARG A 42 1.13 16.47 -7.20
C ARG A 42 0.35 15.77 -8.31
N MET A 43 0.97 15.64 -9.50
CA MET A 43 0.36 14.95 -10.64
C MET A 43 0.38 13.43 -10.44
N LEU A 44 -0.78 12.84 -10.16
CA LEU A 44 -0.92 11.39 -10.11
C LEU A 44 -0.90 10.82 -11.53
N ILE A 45 0.11 10.01 -11.86
CA ILE A 45 0.18 9.31 -13.14
C ILE A 45 -0.44 7.91 -13.03
N ARG A 46 -0.17 7.21 -11.93
CA ARG A 46 -0.73 5.88 -11.70
C ARG A 46 -0.80 5.56 -10.21
N ALA A 47 -1.89 4.93 -9.77
CA ALA A 47 -1.98 4.29 -8.46
C ALA A 47 -2.35 2.81 -8.68
N ILE A 48 -1.57 1.89 -8.12
CA ILE A 48 -1.78 0.44 -8.27
C ILE A 48 -1.85 -0.19 -6.89
N ALA A 49 -2.95 -0.87 -6.60
CA ALA A 49 -3.17 -1.68 -5.42
C ALA A 49 -3.00 -3.16 -5.72
N TYR A 50 -2.12 -3.80 -4.98
CA TYR A 50 -1.76 -5.20 -5.12
C TYR A 50 -2.40 -6.00 -3.99
N ALA A 51 -3.28 -6.92 -4.35
CA ALA A 51 -4.06 -7.68 -3.40
C ALA A 51 -4.20 -9.15 -3.78
N THR A 52 -4.38 -10.00 -2.77
CA THR A 52 -4.76 -11.41 -2.95
C THR A 52 -6.22 -11.58 -2.56
N ARG A 53 -7.01 -12.31 -3.35
CA ARG A 53 -8.46 -12.49 -3.10
C ARG A 53 -8.74 -13.00 -1.67
N ALA A 54 -8.19 -14.16 -1.32
CA ALA A 54 -8.53 -14.91 -0.12
C ALA A 54 -8.31 -14.22 1.26
N GLN A 55 -7.73 -13.02 1.32
CA GLN A 55 -7.41 -12.33 2.57
C GLN A 55 -8.27 -11.09 2.83
N ILE A 56 -9.18 -10.71 1.92
CA ILE A 56 -9.97 -9.48 2.04
C ILE A 56 -11.44 -9.82 2.29
N PRO A 57 -11.97 -9.58 3.50
CA PRO A 57 -13.40 -9.70 3.76
C PRO A 57 -14.19 -8.69 2.91
N GLU A 58 -15.33 -9.08 2.34
CA GLU A 58 -16.17 -8.22 1.47
C GLU A 58 -15.44 -7.75 0.19
N GLU A 59 -14.79 -8.69 -0.50
CA GLU A 59 -13.91 -8.47 -1.67
C GLU A 59 -14.47 -7.49 -2.72
N GLU A 60 -15.71 -7.69 -3.18
CA GLU A 60 -16.26 -6.90 -4.29
C GLU A 60 -16.43 -5.42 -3.94
N GLY A 61 -17.07 -5.11 -2.81
CA GLY A 61 -17.31 -3.72 -2.40
C GLY A 61 -16.02 -2.96 -2.10
N PHE A 62 -15.02 -3.63 -1.54
CA PHE A 62 -13.72 -3.04 -1.27
C PHE A 62 -12.95 -2.71 -2.56
N PHE A 63 -12.82 -3.68 -3.48
CA PHE A 63 -12.11 -3.44 -4.74
C PHE A 63 -12.82 -2.43 -5.63
N ASP A 64 -14.15 -2.40 -5.63
CA ASP A 64 -14.92 -1.39 -6.34
C ASP A 64 -14.72 0.01 -5.76
N ALA A 65 -14.60 0.14 -4.44
CA ALA A 65 -14.25 1.42 -3.82
C ALA A 65 -12.86 1.90 -4.25
N LEU A 66 -11.86 1.00 -4.34
CA LEU A 66 -10.54 1.35 -4.85
C LEU A 66 -10.58 1.81 -6.31
N ARG A 67 -11.29 1.07 -7.18
CA ARG A 67 -11.45 1.45 -8.59
C ARG A 67 -12.16 2.78 -8.76
N LYS A 68 -13.23 3.04 -7.98
CA LYS A 68 -13.93 4.34 -7.95
C LYS A 68 -13.05 5.48 -7.47
N ALA A 69 -12.06 5.19 -6.63
CA ALA A 69 -11.03 6.15 -6.22
C ALA A 69 -9.91 6.34 -7.27
N GLY A 70 -10.02 5.73 -8.46
CA GLY A 70 -9.04 5.84 -9.54
C GLY A 70 -7.81 4.94 -9.37
N ILE A 71 -7.91 3.89 -8.54
CA ILE A 71 -6.81 2.98 -8.24
C ILE A 71 -6.94 1.72 -9.11
N GLU A 72 -5.90 1.39 -9.86
CA GLU A 72 -5.77 0.13 -10.57
C GLU A 72 -5.64 -1.01 -9.54
N VAL A 73 -6.46 -2.05 -9.62
CA VAL A 73 -6.40 -3.18 -8.69
C VAL A 73 -5.83 -4.40 -9.41
N LYS A 74 -4.67 -4.89 -8.95
CA LYS A 74 -4.06 -6.14 -9.40
C LYS A 74 -4.32 -7.25 -8.39
N LEU A 75 -5.10 -8.24 -8.83
CA LEU A 75 -5.50 -9.39 -8.02
C LEU A 75 -4.67 -10.62 -8.36
N LYS A 76 -4.11 -11.28 -7.34
CA LYS A 76 -3.45 -12.58 -7.46
C LYS A 76 -4.31 -13.65 -6.82
N GLU A 77 -4.55 -14.71 -7.57
CA GLU A 77 -5.18 -15.92 -7.03
C GLU A 77 -4.14 -16.70 -6.21
N LEU A 78 -4.56 -17.21 -5.05
CA LEU A 78 -3.68 -18.10 -4.28
C LEU A 78 -3.50 -19.40 -5.07
N GLN A 79 -2.31 -19.61 -5.60
CA GLN A 79 -1.94 -20.88 -6.19
C GLN A 79 -1.64 -21.87 -5.07
N THR A 80 -2.33 -23.00 -5.10
CA THR A 80 -2.05 -24.13 -4.22
C THR A 80 -1.10 -25.06 -4.96
N PHE A 81 0.15 -25.12 -4.52
CA PHE A 81 1.13 -26.03 -5.10
C PHE A 81 0.99 -27.44 -4.50
N VAL A 82 1.42 -28.45 -5.27
CA VAL A 82 1.52 -29.83 -4.81
C VAL A 82 2.46 -29.86 -3.60
N GLY A 83 1.91 -30.12 -2.41
CA GLY A 83 2.60 -29.98 -1.12
C GLY A 83 1.95 -29.02 -0.12
N GLY A 84 0.85 -28.36 -0.49
CA GLY A 84 0.04 -27.54 0.44
C GLY A 84 0.59 -26.14 0.72
N VAL A 85 1.73 -25.78 0.12
CA VAL A 85 2.32 -24.44 0.24
C VAL A 85 1.47 -23.46 -0.59
N LYS A 86 0.81 -22.54 0.10
CA LYS A 86 0.17 -21.36 -0.50
C LYS A 86 1.22 -20.28 -0.66
N LYS A 87 1.67 -20.01 -1.88
CA LYS A 87 2.59 -18.90 -2.18
C LYS A 87 1.87 -17.85 -3.02
N GLY A 88 1.94 -16.59 -2.61
CA GLY A 88 1.32 -15.52 -3.38
C GLY A 88 1.36 -14.14 -2.74
N ASN A 89 2.50 -13.66 -2.25
CA ASN A 89 2.69 -12.22 -2.08
C ASN A 89 2.90 -11.56 -3.46
N TRP A 90 2.76 -10.25 -3.50
CA TRP A 90 2.89 -9.43 -4.70
C TRP A 90 4.28 -8.82 -4.85
N ASP A 91 5.17 -9.01 -3.89
CA ASP A 91 6.42 -8.25 -3.70
C ASP A 91 7.27 -8.20 -4.96
N VAL A 92 7.51 -9.35 -5.61
CA VAL A 92 8.25 -9.41 -6.88
C VAL A 92 7.53 -8.66 -8.00
N GLY A 93 6.21 -8.84 -8.13
CA GLY A 93 5.42 -8.15 -9.15
C GLY A 93 5.40 -6.64 -8.95
N MET A 94 5.26 -6.21 -7.69
CA MET A 94 5.33 -4.81 -7.26
C MET A 94 6.68 -4.21 -7.59
N ALA A 95 7.77 -4.88 -7.21
CA ALA A 95 9.13 -4.40 -7.49
C ALA A 95 9.38 -4.25 -9.00
N VAL A 96 8.97 -5.24 -9.80
CA VAL A 96 9.09 -5.19 -11.26
C VAL A 96 8.30 -4.02 -11.85
N ASP A 97 7.08 -3.77 -11.37
CA ASP A 97 6.27 -2.66 -11.87
C ASP A 97 6.83 -1.29 -11.46
N MET A 98 7.38 -1.15 -10.24
CA MET A 98 8.08 0.05 -9.79
C MET A 98 9.27 0.36 -10.70
N ILE A 99 10.11 -0.64 -10.99
CA ILE A 99 11.27 -0.51 -11.87
C ILE A 99 10.85 -0.15 -13.30
N LYS A 100 9.82 -0.81 -13.85
CA LYS A 100 9.34 -0.52 -15.21
C LYS A 100 8.80 0.90 -15.35
N LEU A 101 8.14 1.41 -14.31
CA LEU A 101 7.51 2.72 -14.33
C LEU A 101 8.43 3.86 -13.91
N SER A 102 9.56 3.58 -13.22
CA SER A 102 10.49 4.59 -12.73
C SER A 102 10.93 5.58 -13.82
N SER A 103 11.30 5.10 -15.00
CA SER A 103 11.69 5.95 -16.14
C SER A 103 10.64 6.99 -16.60
N LYS A 104 9.38 6.84 -16.18
CA LYS A 104 8.25 7.72 -16.54
C LYS A 104 7.74 8.56 -15.37
N LEU A 105 8.35 8.41 -14.19
CA LEU A 105 7.92 9.02 -12.94
C LEU A 105 9.05 9.85 -12.35
N ASP A 106 8.67 10.93 -11.67
CA ASP A 106 9.63 11.73 -10.91
C ASP A 106 9.65 11.26 -9.44
N VAL A 107 8.54 10.67 -8.97
CA VAL A 107 8.39 10.14 -7.61
C VAL A 107 7.69 8.80 -7.63
N ILE A 108 8.25 7.84 -6.90
CA ILE A 108 7.61 6.57 -6.56
C ILE A 108 7.25 6.61 -5.08
N ILE A 109 5.98 6.35 -4.79
CA ILE A 109 5.47 6.22 -3.43
C ILE A 109 5.12 4.76 -3.18
N LEU A 110 5.82 4.13 -2.25
CA LEU A 110 5.50 2.81 -1.73
C LEU A 110 4.58 2.95 -0.51
N VAL A 111 3.41 2.33 -0.57
CA VAL A 111 2.51 2.20 0.57
C VAL A 111 2.61 0.78 1.12
N SER A 112 3.66 0.54 1.90
CA SER A 112 3.96 -0.71 2.60
C SER A 112 4.97 -0.44 3.71
N GLY A 113 4.94 -1.26 4.77
CA GLY A 113 5.96 -1.29 5.82
C GLY A 113 7.02 -2.40 5.63
N ASP A 114 6.94 -3.17 4.54
CA ASP A 114 7.78 -4.36 4.33
C ASP A 114 9.22 -4.01 3.93
N GLY A 115 10.19 -4.53 4.69
CA GLY A 115 11.62 -4.30 4.47
C GLY A 115 12.17 -4.92 3.18
N ASP A 116 11.49 -5.91 2.60
CA ASP A 116 11.93 -6.57 1.37
C ASP A 116 11.95 -5.62 0.15
N PHE A 117 11.29 -4.45 0.25
CA PHE A 117 11.32 -3.42 -0.78
C PHE A 117 12.53 -2.48 -0.73
N GLU A 118 13.42 -2.58 0.27
CA GLU A 118 14.64 -1.75 0.39
C GLU A 118 15.43 -1.72 -0.94
N LEU A 119 15.70 -2.89 -1.52
CA LEU A 119 16.46 -3.01 -2.76
C LEU A 119 15.79 -2.34 -3.97
N VAL A 120 14.46 -2.33 -4.04
CA VAL A 120 13.77 -1.66 -5.16
C VAL A 120 13.76 -0.16 -4.98
N LEU A 121 13.69 0.35 -3.75
CA LEU A 121 13.84 1.78 -3.45
C LEU A 121 15.18 2.29 -3.94
N ASP A 122 16.27 1.63 -3.54
CA ASP A 122 17.63 1.97 -3.97
C ASP A 122 17.75 2.00 -5.50
N HIS A 123 17.16 1.00 -6.18
CA HIS A 123 17.21 0.92 -7.63
C HIS A 123 16.46 2.07 -8.31
N VAL A 124 15.26 2.42 -7.85
CA VAL A 124 14.50 3.51 -8.47
C VAL A 124 15.10 4.88 -8.17
N GLN A 125 15.77 5.03 -7.02
CA GLN A 125 16.57 6.22 -6.70
C GLN A 125 17.77 6.36 -7.63
N ALA A 126 18.51 5.27 -7.86
CA ALA A 126 19.60 5.24 -8.83
C ALA A 126 19.14 5.55 -10.27
N ALA A 127 17.88 5.22 -10.60
CA ALA A 127 17.25 5.56 -11.86
C ALA A 127 16.75 7.02 -11.95
N GLY A 128 16.95 7.83 -10.91
CA GLY A 128 16.61 9.26 -10.87
C GLY A 128 15.23 9.58 -10.32
N CYS A 129 14.47 8.60 -9.83
CA CYS A 129 13.22 8.86 -9.11
C CYS A 129 13.51 9.25 -7.66
N ARG A 130 12.60 10.01 -7.07
CA ARG A 130 12.52 10.10 -5.61
C ARG A 130 11.69 8.95 -5.06
N ALA A 131 12.16 8.26 -4.03
CA ALA A 131 11.43 7.20 -3.34
C ALA A 131 10.83 7.72 -2.03
N GLU A 132 9.51 7.62 -1.88
CA GLU A 132 8.80 7.96 -0.65
C GLU A 132 8.09 6.71 -0.10
N VAL A 133 8.05 6.58 1.23
CA VAL A 133 7.35 5.47 1.90
C VAL A 133 6.22 6.01 2.76
N VAL A 134 5.10 5.30 2.76
CA VAL A 134 3.90 5.66 3.54
C VAL A 134 3.36 4.42 4.23
N SER A 135 3.42 4.40 5.56
CA SER A 135 2.97 3.24 6.34
C SER A 135 2.75 3.60 7.82
N PHE A 136 2.27 2.62 8.59
CA PHE A 136 2.20 2.71 10.05
C PHE A 136 3.59 2.43 10.63
N LYS A 137 4.23 3.42 11.25
CA LYS A 137 5.62 3.33 11.72
C LYS A 137 5.85 2.16 12.68
N LYS A 138 4.87 1.85 13.54
CA LYS A 138 4.91 0.71 14.46
C LYS A 138 5.04 -0.66 13.78
N SER A 139 4.70 -0.78 12.51
CA SER A 139 4.79 -2.03 11.73
C SER A 139 5.73 -1.91 10.53
N THR A 140 6.64 -0.94 10.53
CA THR A 140 7.50 -0.65 9.37
C THR A 140 8.95 -1.01 9.69
N SER A 141 9.63 -1.64 8.74
CA SER A 141 11.07 -1.89 8.83
C SER A 141 11.85 -0.58 8.95
N THR A 142 12.71 -0.47 9.97
CA THR A 142 13.59 0.71 10.13
C THR A 142 14.47 0.93 8.91
N LYS A 143 14.98 -0.15 8.29
CA LYS A 143 15.80 -0.06 7.08
C LYS A 143 15.05 0.55 5.91
N LEU A 144 13.77 0.19 5.75
CA LEU A 144 12.92 0.77 4.70
C LEU A 144 12.72 2.28 4.90
N ILE A 145 12.56 2.72 6.16
CA ILE A 145 12.46 4.14 6.49
C ILE A 145 13.77 4.86 6.17
N GLU A 146 14.91 4.25 6.49
CA GLU A 146 16.24 4.82 6.25
C GLU A 146 16.59 4.90 4.75
N ALA A 147 16.13 3.94 3.95
CA ALA A 147 16.34 3.94 2.49
C ALA A 147 15.48 4.98 1.74
N ALA A 148 14.35 5.40 2.32
CA ALA A 148 13.44 6.33 1.66
C ALA A 148 13.92 7.80 1.70
N ASP A 149 13.70 8.56 0.63
CA ASP A 149 13.97 10.01 0.57
C ASP A 149 12.95 10.85 1.37
N ASP A 150 11.79 10.26 1.69
CA ASP A 150 10.75 10.84 2.54
C ASP A 150 9.88 9.73 3.14
N TYR A 151 9.42 9.94 4.36
CA TYR A 151 8.58 8.98 5.07
C TYR A 151 7.35 9.65 5.68
N ILE A 152 6.15 9.18 5.30
CA ILE A 152 4.88 9.62 5.89
C ILE A 152 4.43 8.60 6.92
N ASP A 153 4.59 8.97 8.18
CA ASP A 153 4.11 8.20 9.32
C ASP A 153 2.60 8.35 9.52
N LEU A 154 1.86 7.29 9.21
CA LEU A 154 0.41 7.24 9.39
C LEU A 154 0.00 7.17 10.87
N ASP A 155 0.88 6.73 11.78
CA ASP A 155 0.56 6.58 13.21
C ASP A 155 0.25 7.94 13.85
N LYS A 156 0.84 9.02 13.32
CA LYS A 156 0.62 10.40 13.78
C LYS A 156 -0.84 10.84 13.70
N ASN A 157 -1.64 10.24 12.81
CA ASN A 157 -3.07 10.49 12.69
C ASN A 157 -3.80 9.24 12.19
N TYR A 158 -3.62 8.13 12.90
CA TYR A 158 -4.14 6.83 12.46
C TYR A 158 -5.66 6.82 12.27
N SER A 159 -6.41 7.62 13.04
CA SER A 159 -7.88 7.70 12.95
C SER A 159 -8.36 8.26 11.62
N ARG A 160 -7.57 9.11 10.95
CA ARG A 160 -7.85 9.58 9.58
C ARG A 160 -7.64 8.48 8.53
N TYR A 161 -6.67 7.60 8.78
CA TYR A 161 -6.23 6.56 7.84
C TYR A 161 -6.85 5.20 8.12
N THR A 162 -7.75 5.10 9.10
CA THR A 162 -8.44 3.88 9.46
C THR A 162 -9.95 4.10 9.49
N ILE A 163 -10.70 3.02 9.25
CA ILE A 163 -12.16 2.98 9.29
C ILE A 163 -12.53 1.94 10.33
N ASN A 164 -13.21 2.37 11.39
CA ASN A 164 -13.71 1.47 12.42
C ASN A 164 -14.63 0.43 11.81
N ILE A 165 -14.40 -0.83 12.15
CA ILE A 165 -15.29 -1.92 11.78
C ILE A 165 -16.45 -1.87 12.78
N PRO A 166 -17.70 -1.63 12.36
CA PRO A 166 -18.83 -1.70 13.27
C PRO A 166 -18.85 -3.08 13.92
N GLN A 167 -18.82 -3.13 15.26
CA GLN A 167 -19.06 -4.39 15.94
C GLN A 167 -20.49 -4.82 15.58
N ARG A 168 -20.63 -5.91 14.80
CA ARG A 168 -21.94 -6.57 14.68
C ARG A 168 -22.39 -6.87 16.10
N SER A 169 -23.45 -6.21 16.55
CA SER A 169 -24.06 -6.51 17.84
C SER A 169 -24.31 -8.01 17.87
N ARG A 170 -23.70 -8.70 18.84
CA ARG A 170 -24.16 -10.01 19.25
C ARG A 170 -25.61 -9.79 19.67
N ARG A 171 -26.57 -10.05 18.76
CA ARG A 171 -27.96 -10.24 19.15
C ARG A 171 -27.92 -11.28 20.24
N ALA A 172 -28.32 -10.86 21.44
CA ALA A 172 -28.47 -11.71 22.60
C ALA A 172 -29.26 -12.95 22.15
N ARG A 173 -28.64 -14.13 22.25
CA ARG A 173 -29.40 -15.37 22.28
C ARG A 173 -30.20 -15.30 23.57
N THR A 174 -31.49 -15.05 23.41
CA THR A 174 -32.51 -15.19 24.44
C THR A 174 -32.66 -16.67 24.78
#